data_AF-A0AAD4T6J8-F1
#
_entry.id   AF-A0AAD4T6J8-F1
#
_cell.length_a   1.000
_cell.length_b   1.000
_cell.length_c   1.000
_cell.angle_alpha   90.00
_cell.angle_beta   90.00
_cell.angle_gamma   90.00
#
_symmetry.space_group_name_H-M   'P 1'
#
loop_
_entity.id
_entity.type
_entity.pdbx_description
1 polymer ?
#
loop_
_entity_poly.entity_id
_entity_poly.type
_entity_poly.pdbx_seq_one_letter_code
_entity_poly.pdbx_strand_id
1 'polypeptide(L)'
;HLLVQCPLAYRVWNYFINVIGSPNFTISSVKEDVVGWKSFPLSAQGFQLWKRLPSAIPRGLWKAHNAIVFSGKIFNLQDVFRDIKINAFNWSKGPDCFKGINTSNVIVGS
;
A
#
# COMPACT_ATOMS: atom_id res chain seq x y z
N HIS A 1 -16.28 3.69 -3.25
CA HIS A 1 -16.48 4.62 -2.12
C HIS A 1 -15.57 4.35 -0.91
N LEU A 2 -15.80 3.32 -0.08
CA LEU A 2 -15.08 3.16 1.22
C LEU A 2 -13.54 3.00 1.12
N LEU A 3 -13.03 2.25 0.13
CA LEU A 3 -11.60 1.96 -0.02
C LEU A 3 -10.82 2.98 -0.86
N VAL A 4 -11.50 4.02 -1.36
CA VAL A 4 -10.98 4.90 -2.42
C VAL A 4 -11.32 6.36 -2.11
N GLN A 5 -12.60 6.67 -1.88
CA GLN A 5 -13.13 8.03 -1.82
C GLN A 5 -13.34 8.53 -0.38
N CYS A 6 -13.31 7.66 0.62
CA CYS A 6 -13.33 8.09 2.03
C CYS A 6 -12.07 8.92 2.36
N PRO A 7 -12.16 10.02 3.13
CA PRO A 7 -11.00 10.84 3.50
C PRO A 7 -9.83 10.05 4.10
N LEU A 8 -10.12 9.01 4.89
CA LEU A 8 -9.07 8.13 5.45
C LEU A 8 -8.40 7.27 4.37
N ALA A 9 -9.20 6.70 3.46
CA ALA A 9 -8.66 5.93 2.34
C ALA A 9 -7.79 6.81 1.43
N TYR A 10 -8.25 8.01 1.13
CA TYR A 10 -7.50 8.98 0.33
C TYR A 10 -6.14 9.33 0.97
N ARG A 11 -6.10 9.58 2.28
CA ARG A 11 -4.84 9.77 3.02
C ARG A 11 -3.89 8.58 2.88
N VAL A 12 -4.43 7.36 2.96
CA VAL A 12 -3.61 6.15 2.83
C VAL A 12 -3.02 6.02 1.43
N TRP A 13 -3.83 6.21 0.40
CA TRP A 13 -3.36 6.19 -0.98
C TRP A 13 -2.31 7.26 -1.26
N ASN A 14 -2.56 8.50 -0.85
CA ASN A 14 -1.62 9.60 -1.03
C ASN A 14 -0.27 9.35 -0.37
N TYR A 15 -0.23 8.70 0.80
CA TYR A 15 1.04 8.34 1.43
C TYR A 15 1.93 7.49 0.52
N PHE A 16 1.37 6.49 -0.16
CA PHE A 16 2.15 5.61 -1.03
C PHE A 16 2.42 6.22 -2.41
N ILE A 17 1.51 7.04 -2.94
CA ILE A 17 1.66 7.65 -4.27
C ILE A 17 2.56 8.90 -4.23
N ASN A 18 2.58 9.64 -3.13
CA ASN A 18 3.45 10.83 -3.02
C ASN A 18 4.95 10.48 -3.01
N VAL A 19 5.31 9.22 -2.76
CA VAL A 19 6.70 8.73 -2.81
C VAL A 19 7.35 8.93 -4.18
N ILE A 20 6.55 8.95 -5.26
CA ILE A 20 7.03 9.12 -6.64
C ILE A 20 6.81 10.53 -7.19
N GLY A 21 6.40 11.49 -6.34
CA GLY A 21 6.21 12.89 -6.74
C GLY A 21 5.12 13.11 -7.78
N SER A 22 4.07 12.26 -7.80
CA SER A 22 2.92 12.42 -8.71
C SER A 22 1.72 13.04 -7.98
N PRO A 23 1.59 14.38 -7.96
CA PRO A 23 0.56 15.08 -7.18
C PRO A 23 -0.88 14.91 -7.69
N ASN A 24 -1.08 14.34 -8.88
CA ASN A 24 -2.37 14.37 -9.60
C ASN A 24 -2.96 12.97 -9.85
N PHE A 25 -2.69 11.99 -8.98
CA PHE A 25 -3.32 10.68 -9.11
C PHE A 25 -4.78 10.76 -8.60
N THR A 26 -5.72 10.88 -9.54
CA THR A 26 -7.16 10.87 -9.24
C THR A 26 -7.63 9.44 -9.05
N ILE A 27 -8.07 9.12 -7.84
CA ILE A 27 -8.50 7.78 -7.44
C ILE A 27 -10.01 7.66 -7.64
N SER A 28 -10.43 7.13 -8.79
CA SER A 28 -11.85 7.00 -9.14
C SER A 28 -12.44 5.64 -8.75
N SER A 29 -11.68 4.56 -8.90
CA SER A 29 -12.08 3.21 -8.48
C SER A 29 -10.88 2.27 -8.34
N VAL A 30 -10.96 1.30 -7.42
CA VAL A 30 -9.90 0.28 -7.22
C VAL A 30 -9.51 -0.41 -8.53
N LYS A 31 -10.49 -0.69 -9.40
CA LYS A 31 -10.25 -1.32 -10.70
C LYS A 31 -9.40 -0.42 -11.61
N GLU A 32 -9.80 0.84 -11.75
CA GLU A 32 -9.07 1.81 -12.57
C GLU A 32 -7.68 2.10 -12.00
N ASP A 33 -7.54 2.13 -10.68
CA ASP A 33 -6.25 2.35 -10.02
C ASP A 33 -5.28 1.19 -10.24
N VAL A 34 -5.78 -0.06 -10.16
CA VAL A 34 -4.97 -1.26 -10.39
C VAL A 34 -4.57 -1.36 -11.87
N VAL A 35 -5.48 -1.08 -12.80
CA VAL A 35 -5.21 -1.14 -14.25
C VAL A 35 -4.34 0.03 -14.71
N GLY A 36 -4.54 1.21 -14.14
CA GLY A 36 -3.80 2.44 -14.43
C GLY A 36 -2.46 2.55 -13.70
N TRP A 37 -2.05 1.52 -12.95
CA TRP A 37 -0.83 1.54 -12.15
C TRP A 37 0.43 1.59 -13.02
N LYS A 38 0.95 2.79 -13.23
CA LYS A 38 2.12 3.03 -14.08
C LYS A 38 3.41 2.57 -13.39
N SER A 39 4.37 2.11 -14.18
CA SER A 39 5.71 1.81 -13.71
C SER A 39 6.57 3.08 -13.70
N PHE A 40 7.43 3.20 -12.68
CA PHE A 40 8.37 4.30 -12.52
C PHE A 40 9.80 3.74 -12.45
N PRO A 41 10.83 4.53 -12.81
CA PRO A 41 12.22 4.12 -12.63
C PRO A 41 12.52 4.01 -11.12
N LEU A 42 12.53 2.78 -10.62
CA LEU A 42 12.82 2.42 -9.23
C LEU A 42 13.97 1.40 -9.20
N SER A 43 14.59 1.22 -8.04
CA SER A 43 15.50 0.08 -7.82
C SER A 43 14.76 -1.24 -8.08
N ALA A 44 15.49 -2.34 -8.33
CA ALA A 44 14.86 -3.64 -8.55
C ALA A 44 13.92 -4.05 -7.39
N GLN A 45 14.31 -3.78 -6.15
CA GLN A 45 13.47 -4.02 -4.97
C GLN A 45 12.27 -3.05 -4.92
N GLY A 46 12.52 -1.76 -5.15
CA GLY A 46 11.46 -0.74 -5.16
C GLY A 46 10.40 -1.05 -6.21
N PHE A 47 10.81 -1.50 -7.40
CA PHE A 47 9.92 -1.89 -8.48
C PHE A 47 9.04 -3.09 -8.11
N GLN A 48 9.61 -4.11 -7.45
CA GLN A 48 8.82 -5.25 -7.01
C GLN A 48 7.81 -4.88 -5.92
N LEU A 49 8.16 -4.02 -4.97
CA LEU A 49 7.19 -3.48 -4.00
C LEU A 49 6.11 -2.66 -4.70
N TRP A 50 6.51 -1.78 -5.62
CA TRP A 50 5.63 -0.92 -6.38
C TRP A 50 4.54 -1.72 -7.11
N LYS A 51 4.90 -2.84 -7.72
CA LYS A 51 3.94 -3.74 -8.40
C LYS A 51 2.91 -4.39 -7.48
N ARG A 52 3.14 -4.41 -6.16
CA ARG A 52 2.24 -5.04 -5.17
C ARG A 52 1.37 -4.04 -4.43
N LEU A 53 1.78 -2.77 -4.37
CA LEU A 53 1.02 -1.69 -3.76
C LEU A 53 -0.44 -1.55 -4.22
N PRO A 54 -0.79 -1.63 -5.53
CA PRO A 54 -2.17 -1.40 -5.96
C PRO A 54 -3.13 -2.47 -5.42
N SER A 55 -2.64 -3.66 -5.08
CA SER A 55 -3.43 -4.69 -4.40
C SER A 55 -3.29 -4.63 -2.87
N ALA A 56 -2.13 -4.22 -2.36
CA ALA A 56 -1.85 -4.19 -0.92
C ALA A 56 -2.62 -3.08 -0.21
N ILE A 57 -2.77 -1.91 -0.85
CA ILE A 57 -3.46 -0.74 -0.29
C ILE A 57 -4.95 -1.04 -0.03
N PRO A 58 -5.77 -1.49 -1.02
CA PRO A 58 -7.15 -1.85 -0.77
C PRO A 58 -7.31 -2.93 0.29
N ARG A 59 -6.40 -3.91 0.34
CA ARG A 59 -6.44 -4.98 1.34
C ARG A 59 -6.18 -4.45 2.75
N GLY A 60 -5.23 -3.54 2.93
CA GLY A 60 -4.97 -2.89 4.21
C GLY A 60 -6.18 -2.08 4.70
N LEU A 61 -6.76 -1.29 3.81
CA LEU A 61 -7.97 -0.52 4.09
C LEU A 61 -9.17 -1.41 4.44
N TRP A 62 -9.36 -2.51 3.71
CA TRP A 62 -10.41 -3.48 3.99
C TRP A 62 -10.25 -4.14 5.37
N LYS A 63 -9.03 -4.53 5.73
CA LYS A 63 -8.73 -5.08 7.05
C LYS A 63 -9.00 -4.07 8.17
N ALA A 64 -8.56 -2.83 8.00
CA ALA A 64 -8.78 -1.77 8.98
C ALA A 64 -10.28 -1.49 9.17
N HIS A 65 -11.03 -1.40 8.07
CA HIS A 65 -12.48 -1.26 8.10
C HIS A 65 -13.15 -2.39 8.89
N ASN A 66 -12.82 -3.64 8.58
CA ASN A 66 -13.41 -4.79 9.27
C ASN A 66 -13.03 -4.85 10.75
N ALA A 67 -11.83 -4.41 11.12
CA ALA A 67 -11.43 -4.33 12.52
C ALA A 67 -12.25 -3.30 13.31
N ILE A 68 -12.64 -2.19 12.68
CA ILE A 68 -13.54 -1.20 13.29
C ILE A 68 -14.94 -1.78 13.41
N VAL A 69 -15.50 -2.28 12.32
CA VAL A 69 -16.89 -2.76 12.26
C VAL A 69 -17.13 -3.98 13.15
N PHE A 70 -16.22 -4.96 13.15
CA PHE A 70 -16.44 -6.25 13.81
C PHE A 70 -15.69 -6.42 15.14
N SER A 71 -14.77 -5.52 15.47
CA SER A 71 -13.99 -5.62 16.71
C SER A 71 -13.92 -4.33 17.51
N GLY A 72 -14.59 -3.25 17.08
CA GLY A 72 -14.62 -1.97 17.76
C GLY A 72 -13.25 -1.30 17.89
N LYS A 73 -12.26 -1.70 17.06
CA LYS A 73 -10.92 -1.11 17.12
C LYS A 73 -10.96 0.33 16.62
N ILE A 74 -10.09 1.17 17.20
CA ILE A 74 -9.88 2.54 16.73
C ILE A 74 -9.00 2.49 15.48
N PHE A 75 -9.36 3.28 14.46
CA PHE A 75 -8.54 3.42 13.26
C PHE A 75 -7.19 4.04 13.61
N ASN A 76 -6.09 3.34 13.29
CA ASN A 76 -4.74 3.84 13.44
C ASN A 76 -4.04 3.85 12.07
N LEU A 77 -3.68 5.05 11.61
CA LEU A 77 -3.09 5.23 10.29
C LEU A 77 -1.70 4.57 10.16
N GLN A 78 -0.89 4.59 11.23
CA GLN A 78 0.45 4.00 11.23
C GLN A 78 0.39 2.47 11.16
N ASP A 79 -0.57 1.86 11.84
CA ASP A 79 -0.81 0.42 11.75
C ASP A 79 -1.22 0.01 10.33
N VAL A 80 -2.06 0.80 9.68
CA VAL A 80 -2.46 0.57 8.28
C VAL A 80 -1.27 0.68 7.33
N PHE A 81 -0.41 1.69 7.49
CA PHE A 81 0.81 1.82 6.68
C PHE A 81 1.74 0.63 6.87
N ARG A 82 1.99 0.23 8.13
CA ARG A 82 2.82 -0.93 8.45
C ARG A 82 2.28 -2.19 7.80
N ASP A 83 0.97 -2.46 7.93
CA ASP A 83 0.34 -3.65 7.37
C ASP A 83 0.42 -3.68 5.83
N ILE A 84 0.23 -2.54 5.17
CA ILE A 84 0.36 -2.43 3.71
C ILE A 84 1.81 -2.71 3.28
N LYS A 85 2.81 -2.10 3.94
CA LYS A 85 4.24 -2.35 3.67
C LYS A 85 4.59 -3.83 3.82
N ILE A 86 4.15 -4.46 4.91
CA ILE A 86 4.38 -5.89 5.18
C ILE A 86 3.72 -6.77 4.11
N ASN A 87 2.47 -6.47 3.72
CA ASN A 87 1.78 -7.23 2.69
C ASN A 87 2.48 -7.09 1.33
N ALA A 88 2.83 -5.87 0.92
CA ALA A 88 3.54 -5.62 -0.33
C ALA A 88 4.88 -6.38 -0.37
N PHE A 89 5.63 -6.35 0.73
CA PHE A 89 6.89 -7.08 0.86
C PHE A 89 6.71 -8.60 0.83
N ASN A 90 5.75 -9.14 1.58
CA ASN A 90 5.50 -10.59 1.57
C ASN A 90 5.08 -11.07 0.18
N TRP A 91 4.35 -10.25 -0.57
CA TRP A 91 3.97 -10.55 -1.96
C TRP A 91 5.08 -10.27 -2.99
N SER A 92 6.20 -9.68 -2.56
CA SER A 92 7.40 -9.50 -3.36
C SER A 92 8.53 -10.47 -3.00
N LYS A 93 8.33 -11.43 -2.08
CA LYS A 93 9.35 -12.42 -1.71
C LYS A 93 9.62 -13.51 -2.75
N GLY A 94 8.71 -13.73 -3.71
CA GLY A 94 8.94 -14.65 -4.83
C GLY A 94 10.03 -14.20 -5.83
N PRO A 95 10.21 -12.88 -6.06
CA PRO A 95 11.35 -12.33 -6.78
C PRO A 95 12.73 -12.53 -6.11
N ASP A 96 13.74 -12.90 -6.91
CA ASP A 96 15.14 -13.06 -6.45
C ASP A 96 15.75 -11.78 -5.83
N CYS A 97 15.23 -10.59 -6.16
CA CYS A 97 15.77 -9.32 -5.68
C CYS A 97 15.57 -9.06 -4.16
N PHE A 98 14.81 -9.91 -3.47
CA PHE A 98 14.64 -9.87 -2.02
C PHE A 98 15.34 -11.03 -1.29
N LYS A 99 16.12 -11.84 -1.99
CA LYS A 99 16.89 -12.94 -1.38
C LYS A 99 17.79 -12.40 -0.25
N GLY A 100 17.60 -12.90 0.97
CA GLY A 100 18.36 -12.50 2.16
C GLY A 100 17.83 -11.27 2.92
N ILE A 101 16.73 -10.62 2.48
CA ILE A 101 16.14 -9.47 3.17
C ILE A 101 14.96 -9.91 4.05
N ASN A 102 14.89 -9.43 5.30
CA ASN A 102 13.81 -9.70 6.25
C ASN A 102 12.88 -8.47 6.41
N THR A 103 11.62 -8.70 6.80
CA THR A 103 10.59 -7.68 7.09
C THR A 103 11.06 -6.59 8.06
N SER A 104 12.00 -6.90 8.96
CA SER A 104 12.58 -5.95 9.92
C SER A 104 13.17 -4.71 9.24
N ASN A 105 13.72 -4.85 8.03
CA ASN A 105 14.37 -3.76 7.30
C ASN A 105 13.38 -2.86 6.54
N VAL A 106 12.13 -3.32 6.38
CA VAL A 106 11.07 -2.60 5.63
C VAL A 106 10.23 -1.73 6.56
N ILE A 107 10.22 -2.04 7.87
CA ILE A 107 9.45 -1.35 8.89
C ILE A 107 10.12 -0.05 9.34
N VAL A 108 11.44 0.08 9.18
CA VAL A 108 12.28 1.15 9.76
C VAL A 108 12.64 2.26 8.75
N GLY A 109 12.05 2.25 7.55
CA GLY A 109 12.25 3.33 6.58
C GLY A 109 11.48 4.60 6.97
N SER A 110 12.27 5.62 7.33
CA SER A 110 11.97 7.01 7.70
C SER A 110 10.84 7.68 6.92
#